data_AF-A0A2D0QLF4-F1
#
_entry.id   AF-A0A2D0QLF4-F1
#
_cell.length_a   1.000
_cell.length_b   1.000
_cell.length_c   1.000
_cell.angle_alpha   90.00
_cell.angle_beta   90.00
_cell.angle_gamma   90.00
#
_symmetry.space_group_name_H-M   'P 1'
#
loop_
_entity.id
_entity.type
_entity.pdbx_description
1 polymer ?
#
loop_
_entity_poly.entity_id
_entity_poly.type
_entity_poly.pdbx_seq_one_letter_code
_entity_poly.pdbx_strand_id
1 'polypeptide(L)'
;MMNQEELKSRTMLELRERLQPEVAELIKQQRLNRLCEGACFRKISTRRRQDKFLYCRLSPNHKVLHYGDVEDLSQGQIPHEALQEKLTVADIKTVITGKDCPHVKEKGALKQNKEVPELAFSILYESDEYLNFIAPDKYEYCIWTDGLNALLGKEMTSELTKSDMDTLVTMEIKLRLLDLENVQIPDVPPPLPKEPKDYDFVYDYSQRHT
;
A
#
# COMPACT_ATOMS: atom_id res chain seq x y z
N MET A 1 -23.41 3.02 -19.10
CA MET A 1 -22.28 2.26 -18.49
C MET A 1 -21.21 2.20 -19.55
N MET A 2 -20.00 2.72 -19.29
CA MET A 2 -18.88 2.64 -20.25
C MET A 2 -18.59 1.19 -20.64
N ASN A 3 -18.33 0.96 -21.92
CA ASN A 3 -17.99 -0.36 -22.42
C ASN A 3 -16.57 -0.75 -21.96
N GLN A 4 -16.35 -2.00 -21.55
CA GLN A 4 -15.02 -2.47 -21.13
C GLN A 4 -13.97 -2.38 -22.25
N GLU A 5 -14.39 -2.28 -23.51
CA GLU A 5 -13.53 -2.09 -24.68
C GLU A 5 -13.01 -0.66 -24.81
N GLU A 6 -13.80 0.37 -24.44
CA GLU A 6 -13.38 1.77 -24.48
C GLU A 6 -12.21 2.02 -23.53
N LEU A 7 -12.24 1.39 -22.34
CA LEU A 7 -11.17 1.45 -21.34
C LEU A 7 -9.84 0.83 -21.80
N LYS A 8 -9.84 0.06 -22.89
CA LYS A 8 -8.65 -0.60 -23.44
C LYS A 8 -8.05 0.11 -24.65
N SER A 9 -8.65 1.22 -25.10
CA SER A 9 -8.10 2.03 -26.19
C SER A 9 -6.72 2.59 -25.81
N ARG A 10 -5.89 2.89 -26.82
CA ARG A 10 -4.52 3.39 -26.62
C ARG A 10 -4.49 4.65 -25.76
N THR A 11 -5.37 5.61 -26.04
CA THR A 11 -5.51 6.86 -25.29
C THR A 11 -5.80 6.61 -23.81
N MET A 12 -6.60 5.58 -23.51
CA MET A 12 -6.97 5.20 -22.15
C MET A 12 -5.82 4.53 -21.42
N LEU A 13 -5.01 3.73 -22.11
CA LEU A 13 -3.78 3.16 -21.56
C LEU A 13 -2.76 4.24 -21.23
N GLU A 14 -2.53 5.20 -22.15
CA GLU A 14 -1.63 6.33 -21.92
C GLU A 14 -2.09 7.20 -20.72
N LEU A 15 -3.40 7.45 -20.60
CA LEU A 15 -3.96 8.14 -19.43
C LEU A 15 -3.76 7.32 -18.15
N ARG A 16 -3.99 6.01 -18.20
CA ARG A 16 -3.82 5.10 -17.06
C ARG A 16 -2.38 5.12 -16.56
N GLU A 17 -1.40 5.00 -17.45
CA GLU A 17 0.03 5.05 -17.12
C GLU A 17 0.43 6.38 -16.49
N ARG A 18 -0.13 7.50 -16.98
CA ARG A 18 0.12 8.83 -16.42
C ARG A 18 -0.43 9.01 -15.00
N LEU A 19 -1.53 8.33 -14.66
CA LEU A 19 -2.18 8.42 -13.35
C LEU A 19 -1.57 7.50 -12.28
N GLN A 20 -0.98 6.39 -12.71
CA GLN A 20 -0.42 5.38 -11.78
C GLN A 20 0.54 5.94 -10.72
N PRO A 21 1.47 6.87 -11.02
CA PRO A 21 2.40 7.38 -10.01
C PRO A 21 1.71 8.14 -8.87
N GLU A 22 0.70 8.95 -9.20
CA GLU A 22 -0.06 9.72 -8.21
C GLU A 22 -0.90 8.79 -7.33
N VAL A 23 -1.58 7.81 -7.93
CA VAL A 23 -2.35 6.79 -7.21
C VAL A 23 -1.45 5.91 -6.36
N ALA A 24 -0.26 5.54 -6.85
CA ALA A 24 0.72 4.76 -6.09
C ALA A 24 1.16 5.51 -4.83
N GLU A 25 1.39 6.82 -4.91
CA GLU A 25 1.74 7.63 -3.76
C GLU A 25 0.59 7.73 -2.76
N LEU A 26 -0.66 7.85 -3.24
CA LEU A 26 -1.85 7.83 -2.38
C LEU A 26 -1.99 6.50 -1.63
N ILE A 27 -1.82 5.36 -2.32
CA ILE A 27 -1.84 4.04 -1.69
C ILE A 27 -0.73 3.95 -0.65
N LYS A 28 0.48 4.40 -0.98
CA LYS A 28 1.62 4.41 -0.06
C LYS A 28 1.32 5.21 1.20
N GLN A 29 0.78 6.41 1.08
CA GLN A 29 0.36 7.22 2.24
C GLN A 29 -0.66 6.48 3.11
N GLN A 30 -1.64 5.82 2.49
CA GLN A 30 -2.62 5.02 3.21
C GLN A 30 -1.95 3.85 3.97
N ARG A 31 -1.01 3.12 3.35
CA ARG A 31 -0.29 2.02 4.04
C ARG A 31 0.53 2.52 5.21
N LEU A 32 1.24 3.64 5.05
CA LEU A 32 2.03 4.25 6.14
C LEU A 32 1.14 4.72 7.30
N ASN A 33 -0.03 5.29 7.00
CA ASN A 33 -1.01 5.67 8.01
C ASN A 33 -1.51 4.44 8.78
N ARG A 34 -1.79 3.31 8.11
CA ARG A 34 -2.17 2.07 8.77
C ARG A 34 -1.06 1.47 9.63
N LEU A 35 0.20 1.56 9.21
CA LEU A 35 1.32 1.20 10.07
C LEU A 35 1.38 2.09 11.31
N CYS A 36 1.10 3.40 11.16
CA CYS A 36 1.04 4.32 12.30
C CYS A 36 -0.13 4.02 13.24
N GLU A 37 -1.27 3.54 12.70
CA GLU A 37 -2.40 3.06 13.49
C GLU A 37 -1.98 1.87 14.35
N GLY A 38 -1.25 0.92 13.77
CA GLY A 38 -0.73 -0.27 14.44
C GLY A 38 -1.68 -1.46 14.39
N ALA A 39 -1.15 -2.66 14.66
CA ALA A 39 -1.92 -3.90 14.61
C ALA A 39 -1.46 -4.90 15.67
N CYS A 40 -2.37 -5.83 15.98
CA CYS A 40 -2.12 -6.94 16.90
C CYS A 40 -1.78 -8.22 16.12
N PHE A 41 -0.74 -8.90 16.56
CA PHE A 41 -0.25 -10.15 15.99
C PHE A 41 -0.30 -11.25 17.03
N ARG A 42 -0.64 -12.48 16.60
CA ARG A 42 -0.61 -13.63 17.49
C ARG A 42 0.85 -13.98 17.83
N LYS A 43 1.19 -14.06 19.11
CA LYS A 43 2.56 -14.39 19.52
C LYS A 43 2.92 -15.82 19.14
N ILE A 44 4.09 -15.99 18.54
CA ILE A 44 4.61 -17.30 18.14
C ILE A 44 5.23 -18.00 19.36
N SER A 45 4.39 -18.60 20.21
CA SER A 45 4.83 -19.33 21.42
C SER A 45 5.08 -20.82 21.17
N THR A 46 5.93 -21.44 21.98
CA THR A 46 6.12 -22.90 22.09
C THR A 46 5.34 -23.51 23.26
N ARG A 47 4.89 -22.70 24.24
CA ARG A 47 4.17 -23.16 25.43
C ARG A 47 2.69 -22.76 25.36
N ARG A 48 1.81 -23.77 25.42
CA ARG A 48 0.34 -23.61 25.54
C ARG A 48 0.04 -23.11 26.95
N ARG A 49 -0.18 -21.81 27.19
CA ARG A 49 -0.94 -21.38 28.39
C ARG A 49 -1.46 -19.95 28.46
N GLN A 50 -1.24 -19.07 27.48
CA GLN A 50 -1.93 -17.78 27.39
C GLN A 50 -1.87 -17.29 25.95
N ASP A 51 -3.00 -16.84 25.40
CA ASP A 51 -3.05 -16.11 24.11
C ASP A 51 -2.43 -14.73 24.35
N LYS A 52 -1.11 -14.66 24.20
CA LYS A 52 -0.37 -13.40 24.22
C LYS A 52 -0.36 -12.84 22.81
N PHE A 53 -0.63 -11.54 22.69
CA PHE A 53 -0.52 -10.82 21.44
C PHE A 53 0.73 -9.95 21.47
N LEU A 54 1.28 -9.70 20.28
CA LEU A 54 2.32 -8.72 20.05
C LEU A 54 1.65 -7.54 19.35
N TYR A 55 1.66 -6.37 19.95
CA TYR A 55 1.24 -5.15 19.27
C TYR A 55 2.44 -4.48 18.62
N CYS A 56 2.27 -3.99 17.39
CA CYS A 56 3.31 -3.24 16.68
C CYS A 56 2.69 -2.03 15.98
N ARG A 57 3.37 -0.89 16.04
CA ARG A 57 2.99 0.34 15.31
C ARG A 57 4.20 1.14 14.88
N LEU A 58 4.05 1.90 13.81
CA LEU A 58 5.03 2.86 13.34
C LEU A 58 4.85 4.21 14.07
N SER A 59 5.95 4.85 14.39
CA SER A 59 5.97 6.24 14.88
C SER A 59 5.45 7.21 13.80
N PRO A 60 4.72 8.29 14.14
CA PRO A 60 4.16 9.22 13.15
C PRO A 60 5.18 9.88 12.19
N ASN A 61 6.46 9.93 12.54
CA ASN A 61 7.54 10.43 11.67
C ASN A 61 8.14 9.36 10.74
N HIS A 62 7.59 8.14 10.76
CA HIS A 62 8.01 6.97 9.99
C HIS A 62 9.46 6.51 10.24
N LYS A 63 10.00 6.72 11.46
CA LYS A 63 11.40 6.38 11.80
C LYS A 63 11.58 5.20 12.74
N VAL A 64 10.59 4.84 13.55
CA VAL A 64 10.70 3.81 14.57
C VAL A 64 9.46 2.93 14.59
N LEU A 65 9.64 1.61 14.57
CA LEU A 65 8.61 0.64 14.91
C LEU A 65 8.64 0.41 16.42
N HIS A 66 7.53 0.67 17.08
CA HIS A 66 7.32 0.40 18.49
C HIS A 66 6.53 -0.90 18.62
N TYR A 67 6.96 -1.81 19.48
CA TYR A 67 6.26 -3.07 19.70
C TYR A 67 6.34 -3.56 21.13
N GLY A 68 5.44 -4.46 21.50
CA GLY A 68 5.37 -4.99 22.86
C GLY A 68 4.29 -6.04 23.03
N ASP A 69 4.45 -6.86 24.08
CA ASP A 69 3.45 -7.85 24.46
C ASP A 69 2.20 -7.17 25.03
N VAL A 70 1.02 -7.64 24.62
CA VAL A 70 -0.27 -7.16 25.12
C VAL A 70 -1.16 -8.35 25.48
N GLU A 71 -1.87 -8.21 26.61
CA GLU A 71 -2.70 -9.29 27.19
C GLU A 71 -4.17 -9.18 26.78
N ASP A 72 -4.65 -7.99 26.43
CA ASP A 72 -6.05 -7.75 26.03
C ASP A 72 -6.12 -6.85 24.78
N LEU A 73 -6.88 -7.30 23.78
CA LEU A 73 -7.16 -6.59 22.54
C LEU A 73 -8.26 -5.54 22.70
N SER A 74 -8.96 -5.52 23.85
CA SER A 74 -10.07 -4.60 24.12
C SER A 74 -9.65 -3.13 24.30
N GLN A 75 -8.36 -2.88 24.55
CA GLN A 75 -7.80 -1.55 24.80
C GLN A 75 -7.46 -0.77 23.52
N GLY A 76 -8.39 -0.69 22.57
CA GLY A 76 -8.31 0.23 21.42
C GLY A 76 -6.91 0.39 20.80
N GLN A 77 -6.53 1.63 20.50
CA GLN A 77 -5.19 1.94 19.97
C GLN A 77 -4.20 2.18 21.12
N ILE A 78 -3.08 1.44 21.12
CA ILE A 78 -2.10 1.49 22.19
C ILE A 78 -1.07 2.61 21.92
N PRO A 79 -0.86 3.55 22.86
CA PRO A 79 0.13 4.62 22.71
C PRO A 79 1.55 4.08 22.52
N HIS A 80 2.38 4.78 21.75
CA HIS A 80 3.74 4.32 21.46
C HIS A 80 4.67 4.34 22.69
N GLU A 81 4.33 5.11 23.73
CA GLU A 81 5.04 5.16 25.02
C GLU A 81 4.81 3.92 25.89
N ALA A 82 3.69 3.21 25.70
CA ALA A 82 3.37 1.99 26.42
C ALA A 82 4.13 0.76 25.88
N LEU A 83 4.70 0.88 24.68
CA LEU A 83 5.44 -0.18 24.00
C LEU A 83 6.92 -0.10 24.36
N GLN A 84 7.43 -1.19 24.92
CA GLN A 84 8.75 -1.24 25.57
C GLN A 84 9.88 -1.37 24.54
N GLU A 85 9.63 -2.07 23.45
CA GLU A 85 10.63 -2.39 22.44
C GLU A 85 10.54 -1.45 21.24
N LYS A 86 11.70 -1.18 20.65
CA LYS A 86 11.85 -0.23 19.53
C LYS A 86 12.81 -0.79 18.49
N LEU A 87 12.44 -0.65 17.22
CA LEU A 87 13.27 -0.96 16.08
C LEU A 87 13.33 0.27 15.15
N THR A 88 14.52 0.82 14.93
CA THR A 88 14.68 1.93 13.98
C THR A 88 14.45 1.42 12.56
N VAL A 89 13.70 2.17 11.76
CA VAL A 89 13.46 1.83 10.35
C VAL A 89 14.78 1.81 9.54
N ALA A 90 15.74 2.66 9.92
CA ALA A 90 17.06 2.68 9.29
C ALA A 90 17.85 1.37 9.48
N ASP A 91 17.57 0.64 10.55
CA ASP A 91 18.29 -0.60 10.91
C ASP A 91 17.67 -1.82 10.20
N ILE A 92 16.54 -1.64 9.49
CA ILE A 92 15.86 -2.72 8.77
C ILE A 92 16.62 -3.02 7.48
N LYS A 93 17.11 -4.26 7.36
CA LYS A 93 17.78 -4.77 6.15
C LYS A 93 16.77 -5.21 5.10
N THR A 94 15.81 -6.05 5.48
CA THR A 94 14.79 -6.55 4.55
C THR A 94 13.58 -7.14 5.27
N VAL A 95 12.46 -7.21 4.55
CA VAL A 95 11.29 -7.99 4.91
C VAL A 95 11.36 -9.34 4.19
N ILE A 96 11.03 -10.40 4.91
CA ILE A 96 10.93 -11.77 4.39
C ILE A 96 9.50 -12.23 4.62
N THR A 97 8.93 -12.99 3.68
CA THR A 97 7.55 -13.46 3.76
C THR A 97 7.48 -14.97 3.57
N GLY A 98 6.36 -15.56 3.97
CA GLY A 98 6.06 -16.92 3.59
C GLY A 98 6.94 -17.97 4.26
N LYS A 99 7.27 -18.99 3.46
CA LYS A 99 8.12 -20.12 3.85
C LYS A 99 9.56 -19.71 4.17
N ASP A 100 9.97 -18.50 3.78
CA ASP A 100 11.31 -18.01 4.04
C ASP A 100 11.52 -17.47 5.45
N CYS A 101 10.43 -17.23 6.17
CA CYS A 101 10.47 -16.78 7.56
C CYS A 101 11.11 -17.85 8.48
N PRO A 102 12.06 -17.47 9.37
CA PRO A 102 12.74 -18.42 10.26
C PRO A 102 11.77 -19.23 11.14
N HIS A 103 10.76 -18.54 11.68
CA HIS A 103 9.74 -19.15 12.53
C HIS A 103 8.81 -20.13 11.78
N VAL A 104 8.82 -20.09 10.45
CA VAL A 104 8.14 -21.05 9.58
C VAL A 104 9.06 -22.22 9.20
N LYS A 105 10.37 -22.01 9.09
CA LYS A 105 11.34 -23.08 8.80
C LYS A 105 11.54 -24.04 9.98
N GLU A 106 11.57 -23.53 11.21
CA GLU A 106 11.96 -24.30 12.40
C GLU A 106 10.85 -25.22 12.96
N LYS A 107 9.57 -24.85 12.80
CA LYS A 107 8.47 -25.65 13.33
C LYS A 107 8.06 -26.75 12.35
N GLY A 108 8.61 -27.96 12.53
CA GLY A 108 8.08 -29.20 11.92
C GLY A 108 6.57 -29.47 12.18
N ALA A 109 5.92 -28.67 13.05
CA ALA A 109 4.49 -28.62 13.29
C ALA A 109 3.65 -27.96 12.17
N LEU A 110 4.29 -27.37 11.15
CA LEU A 110 3.62 -26.77 9.97
C LEU A 110 3.01 -27.78 9.00
N LYS A 111 3.15 -29.09 9.26
CA LYS A 111 2.48 -30.12 8.45
C LYS A 111 0.95 -30.08 8.54
N GLN A 112 0.35 -29.36 9.50
CA GLN A 112 -1.11 -29.39 9.70
C GLN A 112 -1.86 -28.09 9.33
N ASN A 113 -1.19 -26.95 9.13
CA ASN A 113 -1.90 -25.70 8.86
C ASN A 113 -1.29 -24.91 7.70
N LYS A 114 -1.84 -25.11 6.49
CA LYS A 114 -1.37 -24.51 5.23
C LYS A 114 -1.51 -22.99 5.18
N GLU A 115 -2.38 -22.39 6.00
CA GLU A 115 -2.67 -20.95 6.01
C GLU A 115 -1.59 -20.13 6.74
N VAL A 116 -0.87 -20.73 7.70
CA VAL A 116 0.11 -20.00 8.52
C VAL A 116 1.27 -19.42 7.68
N PRO A 117 1.87 -20.14 6.72
CA PRO A 117 2.86 -19.55 5.82
C PRO A 117 2.34 -18.35 5.05
N GLU A 118 1.08 -18.33 4.60
CA GLU A 118 0.56 -17.26 3.74
C GLU A 118 0.36 -15.93 4.46
N LEU A 119 0.33 -15.95 5.79
CA LEU A 119 0.19 -14.78 6.67
C LEU A 119 1.48 -14.43 7.42
N ALA A 120 2.55 -15.21 7.21
CA ALA A 120 3.81 -15.05 7.90
C ALA A 120 4.72 -14.03 7.20
N PHE A 121 5.29 -13.12 7.98
CA PHE A 121 6.36 -12.24 7.54
C PHE A 121 7.33 -11.95 8.68
N SER A 122 8.56 -11.55 8.35
CA SER A 122 9.62 -11.26 9.31
C SER A 122 10.43 -10.06 8.87
N ILE A 123 10.84 -9.22 9.81
CA ILE A 123 11.74 -8.09 9.58
C ILE A 123 13.15 -8.52 10.03
N LEU A 124 14.09 -8.55 9.10
CA LEU A 124 15.52 -8.75 9.37
C LEU A 124 16.16 -7.37 9.58
N TYR A 125 16.87 -7.19 10.70
CA TYR A 125 17.52 -5.93 11.05
C TYR A 125 19.02 -6.09 11.38
N GLU A 126 19.70 -4.99 11.70
CA GLU A 126 21.16 -4.90 11.69
C GLU A 126 21.89 -5.94 12.57
N SER A 127 21.31 -6.35 13.70
CA SER A 127 21.84 -7.40 14.59
C SER A 127 21.77 -8.83 14.03
N ASP A 128 21.30 -9.00 12.78
CA ASP A 128 20.97 -10.29 12.16
C ASP A 128 19.89 -11.07 12.92
N GLU A 129 19.09 -10.35 13.71
CA GLU A 129 17.92 -10.85 14.39
C GLU A 129 16.66 -10.63 13.56
N TYR A 130 15.61 -11.38 13.91
CA TYR A 130 14.34 -11.35 13.21
C TYR A 130 13.20 -10.94 14.14
N LEU A 131 12.44 -9.93 13.74
CA LEU A 131 11.14 -9.65 14.33
C LEU A 131 10.07 -10.39 13.52
N ASN A 132 9.49 -11.42 14.12
CA ASN A 132 8.63 -12.40 13.45
C ASN A 132 7.14 -12.10 13.67
N PHE A 133 6.35 -12.16 12.60
CA PHE A 133 4.92 -11.86 12.63
C PHE A 133 4.09 -12.94 11.92
N ILE A 134 2.90 -13.18 12.46
CA ILE A 134 1.81 -13.88 11.76
C ILE A 134 0.62 -12.91 11.78
N ALA A 135 0.27 -12.39 10.61
CA ALA A 135 -0.87 -11.49 10.45
C ALA A 135 -2.17 -12.20 10.88
N PRO A 136 -3.15 -11.45 11.43
CA PRO A 136 -4.44 -12.01 11.82
C PRO A 136 -5.27 -12.45 10.59
N ASP A 137 -5.10 -11.78 9.46
CA ASP A 137 -5.77 -12.09 8.20
C ASP A 137 -4.95 -11.62 6.98
N LYS A 138 -5.46 -11.90 5.79
CA LYS A 138 -4.81 -11.55 4.51
C LYS A 138 -4.74 -10.05 4.29
N TYR A 139 -5.71 -9.29 4.79
CA TYR A 139 -5.77 -7.85 4.63
C TYR A 139 -4.64 -7.19 5.42
N GLU A 140 -4.51 -7.50 6.71
CA GLU A 140 -3.41 -7.03 7.55
C GLU A 140 -2.04 -7.48 7.02
N TYR A 141 -1.95 -8.72 6.52
CA TYR A 141 -0.73 -9.18 5.86
C TYR A 141 -0.32 -8.26 4.69
N CYS A 142 -1.26 -7.92 3.80
CA CYS A 142 -1.02 -7.03 2.66
C CYS A 142 -0.66 -5.61 3.12
N ILE A 143 -1.40 -5.06 4.09
CA ILE A 143 -1.13 -3.73 4.65
C ILE A 143 0.29 -3.66 5.21
N TRP A 144 0.69 -4.63 6.02
CA TRP A 144 1.99 -4.62 6.68
C TRP A 144 3.15 -4.85 5.72
N THR A 145 3.03 -5.83 4.82
CA THR A 145 4.09 -6.12 3.85
C THR A 145 4.28 -4.97 2.86
N ASP A 146 3.20 -4.37 2.36
CA ASP A 146 3.30 -3.20 1.48
C ASP A 146 3.80 -1.97 2.22
N GLY A 147 3.30 -1.71 3.43
CA GLY A 147 3.75 -0.57 4.24
C GLY A 147 5.24 -0.66 4.56
N LEU A 148 5.74 -1.85 4.93
CA LEU A 148 7.16 -2.06 5.19
C LEU A 148 8.00 -1.93 3.91
N ASN A 149 7.51 -2.44 2.77
CA ASN A 149 8.18 -2.22 1.48
C ASN A 149 8.25 -0.73 1.13
N ALA A 150 7.15 0.01 1.31
CA ALA A 150 7.11 1.45 1.08
C ALA A 150 8.08 2.23 1.98
N LEU A 151 8.21 1.83 3.25
CA LEU A 151 9.21 2.41 4.18
C LEU A 151 10.65 2.19 3.69
N LEU A 152 10.91 1.03 3.10
CA LEU A 152 12.22 0.66 2.55
C LEU A 152 12.45 1.19 1.13
N GLY A 153 11.53 1.98 0.57
CA GLY A 153 11.60 2.47 -0.80
C GLY A 153 11.47 1.36 -1.86
N LYS A 154 10.91 0.21 -1.50
CA LYS A 154 10.61 -0.92 -2.38
C LYS A 154 9.18 -0.82 -2.92
N GLU A 155 8.94 -1.49 -4.03
CA GLU A 155 7.62 -1.59 -4.64
C GLU A 155 6.62 -2.33 -3.72
N MET A 156 5.38 -1.84 -3.67
CA MET A 156 4.26 -2.50 -3.00
C MET A 156 3.63 -3.53 -3.96
N THR A 157 3.74 -4.81 -3.65
CA THR A 157 3.43 -5.90 -4.61
C THR A 157 2.20 -6.73 -4.25
N SER A 158 1.52 -6.43 -3.14
CA SER A 158 0.38 -7.23 -2.68
C SER A 158 -0.81 -7.18 -3.65
N GLU A 159 -1.69 -8.18 -3.56
CA GLU A 159 -2.95 -8.21 -4.30
C GLU A 159 -3.86 -7.03 -3.92
N LEU A 160 -3.80 -6.58 -2.67
CA LEU A 160 -4.56 -5.41 -2.20
C LEU A 160 -4.10 -4.14 -2.93
N THR A 161 -2.79 -3.93 -3.05
CA THR A 161 -2.26 -2.76 -3.79
C THR A 161 -2.62 -2.80 -5.27
N LYS A 162 -2.59 -3.98 -5.90
CA LYS A 162 -3.05 -4.12 -7.30
C LYS A 162 -4.54 -3.79 -7.44
N SER A 163 -5.38 -4.26 -6.52
CA SER A 163 -6.81 -3.97 -6.52
C SER A 163 -7.12 -2.50 -6.26
N ASP A 164 -6.44 -1.88 -5.29
CA ASP A 164 -6.60 -0.47 -4.96
C ASP A 164 -6.15 0.39 -6.16
N MET A 165 -5.03 0.05 -6.78
CA MET A 165 -4.52 0.73 -7.99
C MET A 165 -5.56 0.68 -9.12
N ASP A 166 -6.08 -0.51 -9.42
CA ASP A 166 -7.08 -0.65 -10.49
C ASP A 166 -8.36 0.15 -10.17
N THR A 167 -8.84 0.07 -8.94
CA THR A 167 -10.05 0.78 -8.51
C THR A 167 -9.89 2.28 -8.62
N LEU A 168 -8.82 2.83 -8.03
CA LEU A 168 -8.57 4.26 -7.94
C LEU A 168 -8.28 4.87 -9.32
N VAL A 169 -7.44 4.22 -10.13
CA VAL A 169 -7.17 4.71 -11.49
C VAL A 169 -8.43 4.65 -12.35
N THR A 170 -9.23 3.58 -12.24
CA THR A 170 -10.50 3.47 -12.97
C THR A 170 -11.48 4.56 -12.57
N MET A 171 -11.57 4.89 -11.28
CA MET A 171 -12.41 6.00 -10.80
C MET A 171 -11.92 7.34 -11.32
N GLU A 172 -10.62 7.63 -11.24
CA GLU A 172 -10.02 8.88 -11.73
C GLU A 172 -10.25 9.07 -13.24
N ILE A 173 -10.06 7.99 -14.01
CA ILE A 173 -10.37 7.97 -15.44
C ILE A 173 -11.85 8.31 -15.67
N LYS A 174 -12.77 7.66 -14.96
CA LYS A 174 -14.21 7.93 -15.10
C LYS A 174 -14.56 9.38 -14.80
N LEU A 175 -13.95 9.98 -13.77
CA LEU A 175 -14.14 11.40 -13.44
C LEU A 175 -13.67 12.32 -14.58
N ARG A 176 -12.52 12.04 -15.18
CA ARG A 176 -12.00 12.83 -16.31
C ARG A 176 -12.83 12.70 -17.59
N LEU A 177 -13.57 11.60 -17.73
CA LEU A 177 -14.40 11.33 -18.90
C LEU A 177 -15.84 11.81 -18.75
N LEU A 178 -16.22 12.40 -17.60
CA LEU A 178 -17.57 12.93 -17.40
C LEU A 178 -17.95 13.96 -18.46
N ASP A 179 -17.02 14.85 -18.82
CA ASP A 179 -17.24 15.89 -19.84
C ASP A 179 -17.30 15.34 -21.28
N LEU A 180 -16.90 14.08 -21.48
CA LEU A 180 -16.89 13.40 -22.78
C LEU A 180 -18.02 12.38 -22.91
N GLU A 181 -19.03 12.44 -22.04
CA GLU A 181 -20.17 11.53 -22.12
C GLU A 181 -20.90 11.66 -23.46
N ASN A 182 -21.12 10.53 -24.14
CA ASN A 182 -21.69 10.43 -25.50
C ASN A 182 -20.82 11.01 -26.63
N VAL A 183 -19.57 11.39 -26.36
CA VAL A 183 -18.60 11.80 -27.39
C VAL A 183 -17.84 10.56 -27.87
N GLN A 184 -17.76 10.37 -29.19
CA GLN A 184 -16.93 9.31 -29.77
C GLN A 184 -15.45 9.66 -29.61
N ILE A 185 -14.72 8.86 -28.83
CA ILE A 185 -13.28 9.03 -28.63
C ILE A 185 -12.57 8.43 -29.85
N PRO A 186 -11.76 9.21 -30.60
CA PRO A 186 -11.05 8.68 -31.76
C PRO A 186 -9.90 7.77 -31.32
N ASP A 187 -9.72 6.66 -32.04
CA ASP A 187 -8.60 5.71 -31.80
C ASP A 187 -7.22 6.29 -32.15
N VAL A 188 -7.21 7.23 -33.10
CA VAL A 188 -6.00 7.90 -33.56
C VAL A 188 -6.07 9.37 -33.14
N PRO A 189 -5.02 9.94 -32.53
CA PRO A 189 -4.96 11.36 -32.22
C PRO A 189 -5.27 12.21 -33.47
N PRO A 190 -6.21 13.16 -33.40
CA PRO A 190 -6.48 14.06 -34.52
C PRO A 190 -5.20 14.80 -34.96
N PRO A 191 -5.03 15.10 -36.25
CA PRO A 191 -3.85 15.81 -36.72
C PRO A 191 -3.78 17.20 -36.08
N LEU A 192 -2.62 17.54 -35.51
CA LEU A 192 -2.37 18.88 -34.99
C LEU A 192 -2.34 19.87 -36.17
N PRO A 193 -3.18 20.92 -36.18
CA PRO A 193 -3.13 21.93 -37.22
C PRO A 193 -1.81 22.69 -37.16
N LYS A 194 -1.39 23.28 -38.30
CA LYS A 194 -0.24 24.20 -38.31
C LYS A 194 -0.54 25.40 -37.41
N GLU A 195 0.52 25.96 -36.83
CA GLU A 195 0.41 27.20 -36.07
C GLU A 195 -0.25 28.30 -36.92
N PRO A 196 -1.08 29.16 -36.30
CA PRO A 196 -1.60 30.35 -36.96
C PRO A 196 -0.47 31.22 -37.53
N LYS A 197 -0.78 31.99 -38.57
CA LYS A 197 0.22 32.84 -39.23
C LYS A 197 0.65 34.04 -38.38
N ASP A 198 -0.18 34.41 -37.42
CA ASP A 198 -0.04 35.54 -36.52
C ASP A 198 -0.67 35.20 -35.16
N TYR A 199 -0.47 36.08 -34.17
CA TYR A 199 -1.04 35.98 -32.83
C TYR A 199 -2.05 37.11 -32.57
N ASP A 200 -2.72 37.60 -33.62
CA ASP A 200 -3.75 38.64 -33.50
C ASP A 200 -5.06 37.97 -33.04
N PHE A 201 -5.15 37.71 -31.74
CA PHE A 201 -6.27 36.98 -31.15
C PHE A 201 -7.62 37.68 -31.35
N VAL A 202 -8.65 36.91 -31.70
CA VAL A 202 -10.02 37.42 -31.94
C VAL A 202 -10.68 37.99 -30.67
N TYR A 203 -10.30 37.48 -29.50
CA TYR A 203 -10.83 37.90 -28.20
C TYR A 203 -9.74 38.52 -27.35
N ASP A 204 -10.05 39.68 -26.75
CA ASP A 204 -9.19 40.32 -25.76
C ASP A 204 -9.53 39.81 -24.35
N TYR A 205 -8.67 38.96 -23.82
CA TYR A 205 -8.77 38.46 -22.44
C TYR A 205 -8.15 39.40 -21.39
N SER A 206 -7.65 40.57 -21.79
CA SER A 206 -7.07 41.56 -20.86
C SER A 206 -8.13 42.41 -20.14
N GLN A 207 -9.36 42.48 -20.67
CA GLN A 207 -10.46 43.22 -20.03
C GLN A 207 -11.20 42.36 -19.01
N ARG A 208 -10.69 42.34 -17.77
CA ARG A 208 -11.43 41.84 -16.61
C ARG A 208 -12.70 42.69 -16.43
N HIS A 209 -13.87 42.08 -16.61
CA HIS A 209 -15.13 42.67 -16.18
C HIS A 209 -15.12 42.75 -14.65
N THR A 210 -15.00 43.96 -14.10
CA THR A 210 -15.32 44.28 -12.70
C THR A 210 -16.82 44.25 -12.46
#